data_AF-A0A536Q7A8-F1
#
_entry.id   AF-A0A536Q7A8-F1
#
_cell.length_a   1.000
_cell.length_b   1.000
_cell.length_c   1.000
_cell.angle_alpha   90.00
_cell.angle_beta   90.00
_cell.angle_gamma   90.00
#
_symmetry.space_group_name_H-M   'P 1'
#
loop_
_entity.id
_entity.type
_entity.pdbx_description
1 polymer ?
#
loop_
_entity_poly.entity_id
_entity_poly.type
_entity_poly.pdbx_seq_one_letter_code
_entity_poly.pdbx_strand_id
1 'polypeptide(L)'
;VEFGAGMIKMRGDRCWRDLTCLYYHHETQPMPNPLSWYFHRLPKSLHRIEVLGNHFAQLVVPWFLFFPQPIASVAGLIIVLTQSWLVVSGNFAWLNFITMALAIASFDNPALGHLFAIVPYQPLETPAWYLAVVLAITALILALSYRPARNLLSRRQLMNYSFDPFHIVGTYGAFGSITKERYEVVIEGTEDAVLTPQTKWHEYEFQGKPGDVRRRPPQVAPYHYRLDWLMWFAALSSPMYHEWFVPLLRKLLEADRAVLRLLARDPFAGRPPRFVRALFYLYRFTTPKERRETGAWWWRELVGDYVPPIQLRTFR
;
A
#
# COMPACT_ATOMS: atom_id res chain seq x y z
N VAL A 1 14.98 -2.44 -0.10
CA VAL A 1 13.60 -2.11 -0.52
C VAL A 1 13.60 -1.36 -1.84
N GLU A 2 14.29 -0.21 -1.95
CA GLU A 2 14.33 0.63 -3.15
C GLU A 2 14.65 -0.12 -4.45
N PHE A 3 15.82 -0.78 -4.50
CA PHE A 3 16.28 -1.47 -5.69
C PHE A 3 15.30 -2.56 -6.17
N GLY A 4 14.77 -3.36 -5.25
CA GLY A 4 13.77 -4.38 -5.57
C GLY A 4 12.46 -3.78 -6.10
N ALA A 5 12.01 -2.66 -5.53
CA ALA A 5 10.84 -1.92 -6.03
C ALA A 5 11.07 -1.35 -7.44
N GLY A 6 12.27 -0.84 -7.74
CA GLY A 6 12.61 -0.40 -9.10
C GLY A 6 12.64 -1.55 -10.10
N MET A 7 13.26 -2.68 -9.72
CA MET A 7 13.40 -3.84 -10.59
C MET A 7 12.04 -4.47 -10.94
N ILE A 8 11.15 -4.63 -9.95
CA ILE A 8 9.81 -5.18 -10.22
C ILE A 8 8.99 -4.27 -11.13
N LYS A 9 9.14 -2.94 -11.02
CA LYS A 9 8.44 -1.98 -11.89
C LYS A 9 8.93 -2.07 -13.32
N MET A 10 10.25 -2.13 -13.54
CA MET A 10 10.82 -2.26 -14.87
C MET A 10 10.40 -3.54 -15.60
N ARG A 11 10.09 -4.60 -14.86
CA ARG A 11 9.76 -5.91 -15.41
C ARG A 11 8.30 -6.31 -15.34
N GLY A 12 7.52 -5.70 -14.45
CA GLY A 12 6.13 -6.04 -14.21
C GLY A 12 5.23 -5.55 -15.34
N ASP A 13 4.96 -4.24 -15.36
CA ASP A 13 4.05 -3.63 -16.34
C ASP A 13 4.80 -2.81 -17.41
N ARG A 14 4.28 -2.82 -18.63
CA ARG A 14 4.76 -1.96 -19.71
C ARG A 14 4.56 -0.48 -19.39
N CYS A 15 3.52 -0.11 -18.63
CA CYS A 15 3.29 1.31 -18.29
C CYS A 15 4.45 1.97 -17.54
N TRP A 16 5.30 1.20 -16.85
CA TRP A 16 6.46 1.74 -16.13
C TRP A 16 7.56 2.15 -17.10
N ARG A 17 7.70 1.40 -18.20
CA ARG A 17 8.66 1.68 -19.28
C ARG A 17 8.15 2.78 -20.20
N ASP A 18 6.83 2.84 -20.40
CA ASP A 18 6.18 3.89 -21.18
C ASP A 18 5.94 5.20 -20.36
N LEU A 19 6.33 5.20 -19.08
CA LEU A 19 6.21 6.32 -18.12
C LEU A 19 4.77 6.75 -17.81
N THR A 20 3.79 5.88 -18.02
CA THR A 20 2.35 6.18 -17.92
C THR A 20 1.67 5.60 -16.69
N CYS A 21 2.34 4.78 -15.87
CA CYS A 21 1.70 4.13 -14.72
C CYS A 21 1.04 5.12 -13.73
N LEU A 22 1.66 6.29 -13.52
CA LEU A 22 1.13 7.28 -12.58
C LEU A 22 -0.08 8.06 -13.11
N TYR A 23 -0.49 7.83 -14.36
CA TYR A 23 -1.80 8.30 -14.84
C TYR A 23 -2.96 7.62 -14.12
N TYR A 24 -2.73 6.42 -13.59
CA TYR A 24 -3.75 5.58 -12.95
C TYR A 24 -3.51 5.44 -11.45
N HIS A 25 -2.24 5.26 -11.06
CA HIS A 25 -1.86 4.82 -9.71
C HIS A 25 -2.46 5.66 -8.58
N HIS A 26 -2.48 6.99 -8.68
CA HIS A 26 -2.99 7.85 -7.60
C HIS A 26 -4.46 7.60 -7.26
N GLU A 27 -5.25 7.16 -8.24
CA GLU A 27 -6.66 6.77 -8.06
C GLU A 27 -6.80 5.30 -7.64
N THR A 28 -6.02 4.41 -8.26
CA THR A 28 -6.17 2.96 -8.10
C THR A 28 -5.32 2.35 -6.98
N GLN A 29 -4.45 3.14 -6.34
CA GLN A 29 -3.61 2.71 -5.23
C GLN A 29 -4.44 2.14 -4.06
N PRO A 30 -3.87 1.24 -3.24
CA PRO A 30 -4.63 0.53 -2.21
C PRO A 30 -5.45 1.47 -1.31
N MET A 31 -4.77 2.48 -0.76
CA MET A 31 -5.34 3.40 0.21
C MET A 31 -4.99 4.85 -0.17
N PRO A 32 -5.86 5.53 -0.95
CA PRO A 32 -5.70 6.96 -1.24
C PRO A 32 -5.78 7.79 0.04
N ASN A 33 -5.16 8.97 0.03
CA ASN A 33 -5.15 9.95 1.11
C ASN A 33 -5.82 11.27 0.67
N PRO A 34 -5.89 12.32 1.53
CA PRO A 34 -6.57 13.57 1.20
C PRO A 34 -6.03 14.28 -0.04
N LEU A 35 -4.75 14.06 -0.38
CA LEU A 35 -4.07 14.71 -1.48
C LEU A 35 -4.12 13.89 -2.77
N SER A 36 -4.36 12.58 -2.72
CA SER A 36 -4.36 11.69 -3.89
C SER A 36 -5.26 12.17 -5.04
N TRP A 37 -6.41 12.77 -4.72
CA TRP A 37 -7.31 13.37 -5.72
C TRP A 37 -6.62 14.50 -6.52
N TYR A 38 -5.81 15.32 -5.85
CA TYR A 38 -5.07 16.41 -6.49
C TYR A 38 -3.89 15.86 -7.30
N PHE A 39 -3.16 14.89 -6.74
CA PHE A 39 -2.06 14.22 -7.42
C PHE A 39 -2.52 13.57 -8.73
N HIS A 40 -3.64 12.85 -8.73
CA HIS A 40 -4.22 12.24 -9.93
C HIS A 40 -4.53 13.26 -11.05
N ARG A 41 -4.63 14.55 -10.72
CA ARG A 41 -4.95 15.63 -11.68
C ARG A 41 -3.74 16.40 -12.15
N LEU A 42 -2.54 16.03 -11.71
CA LEU A 42 -1.34 16.65 -12.25
C LEU A 42 -1.25 16.40 -13.76
N PRO A 43 -0.66 17.34 -14.52
CA PRO A 43 -0.43 17.14 -15.95
C PRO A 43 0.33 15.83 -16.21
N LYS A 44 -0.03 15.15 -17.29
CA LYS A 44 0.61 13.90 -17.71
C LYS A 44 2.14 14.00 -17.84
N SER A 45 2.66 15.18 -18.20
CA SER A 45 4.10 15.45 -18.22
C SER A 45 4.75 15.33 -16.83
N LEU A 46 4.10 15.86 -15.78
CA LEU A 46 4.57 15.71 -14.40
C LEU A 46 4.54 14.24 -13.96
N HIS A 47 3.49 13.50 -14.31
CA HIS A 47 3.45 12.06 -14.02
C HIS A 47 4.57 11.27 -14.69
N ARG A 48 4.96 11.63 -15.92
CA ARG A 48 6.14 11.01 -16.56
C ARG A 48 7.43 11.33 -15.82
N ILE A 49 7.59 12.57 -15.35
CA ILE A 49 8.72 12.99 -14.52
C ILE A 49 8.73 12.24 -13.19
N GLU A 50 7.57 12.07 -12.55
CA GLU A 50 7.43 11.28 -11.32
C GLU A 50 7.88 9.83 -11.54
N VAL A 51 7.50 9.19 -12.67
CA VAL A 51 7.95 7.83 -12.99
C VAL A 51 9.48 7.79 -13.20
N LEU A 52 10.03 8.75 -13.94
CA LEU A 52 11.48 8.83 -14.15
C LEU A 52 12.25 9.05 -12.84
N GLY A 53 11.77 9.98 -12.00
CA GLY A 53 12.32 10.24 -10.68
C GLY A 53 12.25 9.00 -9.79
N ASN A 54 11.13 8.27 -9.82
CA ASN A 54 10.98 7.00 -9.12
C ASN A 54 12.00 5.96 -9.62
N HIS A 55 12.21 5.82 -10.93
CA HIS A 55 13.21 4.90 -11.48
C HIS A 55 14.62 5.28 -11.08
N PHE A 56 14.97 6.56 -11.15
CA PHE A 56 16.28 7.05 -10.72
C PHE A 56 16.52 6.78 -9.23
N ALA A 57 15.58 7.17 -8.38
CA ALA A 57 15.66 6.99 -6.94
C ALA A 57 15.69 5.52 -6.51
N GLN A 58 15.05 4.62 -7.26
CA GLN A 58 15.01 3.21 -6.91
C GLN A 58 16.13 2.37 -7.54
N LEU A 59 16.58 2.70 -8.74
CA LEU A 59 17.55 1.86 -9.47
C LEU A 59 18.98 2.39 -9.42
N VAL A 60 19.16 3.72 -9.29
CA VAL A 60 20.47 4.38 -9.36
C VAL A 60 20.93 4.82 -7.99
N VAL A 61 20.11 5.60 -7.28
CA VAL A 61 20.49 6.20 -5.98
C VAL A 61 20.94 5.19 -4.92
N PRO A 62 20.38 3.96 -4.80
CA PRO A 62 20.83 3.03 -3.77
C PRO A 62 22.29 2.63 -3.90
N TRP A 63 22.88 2.68 -5.10
CA TRP A 63 24.30 2.38 -5.30
C TRP A 63 25.22 3.46 -4.72
N PHE A 64 24.74 4.71 -4.64
CA PHE A 64 25.48 5.82 -4.06
C PHE A 64 25.61 5.73 -2.53
N LEU A 65 24.82 4.88 -1.88
CA LEU A 65 24.96 4.60 -0.44
C LEU A 65 26.27 3.88 -0.10
N PHE A 66 26.93 3.25 -1.08
CA PHE A 66 28.22 2.57 -0.88
C PHE A 66 29.44 3.48 -1.07
N PHE A 67 29.24 4.75 -1.42
CA PHE A 67 30.33 5.70 -1.66
C PHE A 67 30.69 6.48 -0.38
N PRO A 68 31.91 7.04 -0.28
CA PRO A 68 32.29 7.91 0.83
C PRO A 68 31.39 9.15 0.96
N GLN A 69 31.42 9.78 2.13
CA GLN A 69 30.75 11.07 2.34
C GLN A 69 31.35 12.15 1.44
N PRO A 70 30.54 13.11 0.94
CA PRO A 70 29.13 13.34 1.25
C PRO A 70 28.14 12.58 0.33
N ILE A 71 28.62 11.73 -0.58
CA ILE A 71 27.79 11.09 -1.61
C ILE A 71 26.70 10.22 -0.97
N ALA A 72 27.05 9.44 0.07
CA ALA A 72 26.09 8.62 0.81
C ALA A 72 25.01 9.46 1.54
N SER A 73 25.38 10.61 2.11
CA SER A 73 24.40 11.53 2.72
C SER A 73 23.45 12.12 1.67
N VAL A 74 23.96 12.52 0.50
CA VAL A 74 23.11 13.01 -0.60
C VAL A 74 22.16 11.92 -1.09
N ALA A 75 22.63 10.68 -1.22
CA ALA A 75 21.78 9.54 -1.59
C ALA A 75 20.69 9.27 -0.55
N GLY A 76 21.05 9.29 0.75
CA GLY A 76 20.11 9.18 1.86
C GLY A 76 19.04 10.26 1.82
N LEU A 77 19.43 11.52 1.57
CA LEU A 77 18.50 12.64 1.44
C LEU A 77 17.52 12.44 0.27
N ILE A 78 18.00 12.01 -0.89
CA ILE A 78 17.12 11.73 -2.04
C ILE A 78 16.12 10.61 -1.69
N ILE A 79 16.56 9.55 -1.01
CA ILE A 79 15.67 8.49 -0.55
C ILE A 79 14.62 9.05 0.42
N VAL A 80 15.03 9.84 1.43
CA VAL A 80 14.09 10.44 2.39
C VAL A 80 13.07 11.34 1.70
N LEU A 81 13.49 12.18 0.76
CA LEU A 81 12.60 13.08 0.02
C LEU A 81 11.61 12.33 -0.86
N THR A 82 12.06 11.30 -1.57
CA THR A 82 11.18 10.48 -2.43
C THR A 82 10.22 9.61 -1.62
N GLN A 83 10.65 9.06 -0.49
CA GLN A 83 9.76 8.36 0.44
C GLN A 83 8.74 9.31 1.08
N SER A 84 9.14 10.54 1.41
CA SER A 84 8.22 11.58 1.90
C SER A 84 7.18 11.95 0.85
N TRP A 85 7.58 12.07 -0.43
CA TRP A 85 6.65 12.30 -1.54
C TRP A 85 5.59 11.19 -1.67
N LEU A 86 5.97 9.94 -1.46
CA LEU A 86 5.03 8.81 -1.44
C LEU A 86 4.06 8.90 -0.26
N VAL A 87 4.53 9.28 0.93
CA VAL A 87 3.65 9.51 2.11
C VAL A 87 2.64 10.64 1.87
N VAL A 88 3.05 11.69 1.16
CA VAL A 88 2.19 12.83 0.83
C VAL A 88 1.15 12.46 -0.24
N SER A 89 1.45 11.54 -1.15
CA SER A 89 0.57 11.17 -2.27
C SER A 89 -0.34 9.96 -2.00
N GLY A 90 -0.06 9.16 -0.96
CA GLY A 90 -0.84 7.98 -0.62
C GLY A 90 -0.56 7.42 0.77
N ASN A 91 -1.29 6.37 1.16
CA ASN A 91 -1.05 5.64 2.41
C ASN A 91 -0.39 4.28 2.12
N PHE A 92 0.90 4.11 2.43
CA PHE A 92 1.62 2.83 2.25
C PHE A 92 2.10 2.23 3.58
N ALA A 93 1.28 2.37 4.63
CA ALA A 93 1.56 1.87 5.97
C ALA A 93 2.99 2.26 6.44
N TRP A 94 3.70 1.33 7.09
CA TRP A 94 5.03 1.56 7.64
C TRP A 94 6.17 1.55 6.62
N LEU A 95 5.91 1.15 5.37
CA LEU A 95 6.98 0.88 4.39
C LEU A 95 7.87 2.10 4.14
N ASN A 96 7.26 3.26 3.89
CA ASN A 96 8.01 4.49 3.63
C ASN A 96 8.79 4.91 4.88
N PHE A 97 8.16 4.88 6.06
CA PHE A 97 8.78 5.31 7.31
C PHE A 97 9.97 4.45 7.71
N ILE A 98 9.88 3.13 7.56
CA ILE A 98 11.01 2.23 7.81
C ILE A 98 12.12 2.50 6.80
N THR A 99 11.79 2.74 5.53
CA THR A 99 12.79 3.05 4.49
C THR A 99 13.51 4.38 4.78
N MET A 100 12.77 5.40 5.23
CA MET A 100 13.35 6.68 5.67
C MET A 100 14.26 6.49 6.89
N ALA A 101 13.83 5.73 7.90
CA ALA A 101 14.64 5.45 9.08
C ALA A 101 15.96 4.77 8.72
N LEU A 102 15.95 3.82 7.78
CA LEU A 102 17.17 3.19 7.27
C LEU A 102 18.04 4.17 6.47
N ALA A 103 17.45 5.06 5.68
CA ALA A 103 18.19 6.07 4.93
C ALA A 103 18.89 7.09 5.85
N ILE A 104 18.31 7.39 7.03
CA ILE A 104 18.94 8.28 8.03
C ILE A 104 20.30 7.72 8.50
N ALA A 105 20.50 6.40 8.46
CA ALA A 105 21.78 5.79 8.82
C ALA A 105 22.93 6.11 7.85
N SER A 106 22.66 6.68 6.67
CA SER A 106 23.70 7.09 5.72
C SER A 106 24.25 8.49 5.94
N PHE A 107 23.68 9.26 6.87
CA PHE A 107 24.12 10.61 7.18
C PHE A 107 25.25 10.60 8.22
N ASP A 108 26.25 11.45 8.03
CA ASP A 108 27.31 11.66 9.01
C ASP A 108 26.94 12.71 10.07
N ASN A 109 27.76 12.82 11.12
CA ASN A 109 27.53 13.78 12.21
C ASN A 109 27.46 15.24 11.70
N PRO A 110 28.33 15.71 10.78
CA PRO A 110 28.16 17.04 10.18
C PRO A 110 26.81 17.24 9.50
N ALA A 111 26.36 16.29 8.67
CA ALA A 111 25.09 16.40 7.96
C ALA A 111 23.90 16.45 8.93
N LEU A 112 23.90 15.60 9.96
CA LEU A 112 22.84 15.59 10.99
C LEU A 112 22.93 16.80 11.93
N GLY A 113 24.14 17.33 12.15
CA GLY A 113 24.41 18.52 12.97
C GLY A 113 23.74 19.80 12.45
N HIS A 114 23.34 19.84 11.17
CA HIS A 114 22.54 20.93 10.61
C HIS A 114 21.08 20.94 11.10
N LEU A 115 20.56 19.80 11.57
CA LEU A 115 19.16 19.64 12.00
C LEU A 115 19.05 19.44 13.51
N PHE A 116 20.04 18.79 14.11
CA PHE A 116 20.04 18.42 15.52
C PHE A 116 21.29 18.98 16.19
N ALA A 117 21.17 19.39 17.45
CA ALA A 117 22.32 19.76 18.28
C ALA A 117 23.09 18.49 18.68
N ILE A 118 23.88 17.94 17.76
CA ILE A 118 24.71 16.76 17.99
C ILE A 118 26.06 17.23 18.51
N VAL A 119 26.40 16.83 19.73
CA VAL A 119 27.75 17.02 20.27
C VAL A 119 28.67 16.04 19.54
N PRO A 120 29.74 16.49 18.87
CA PRO A 120 30.65 15.59 18.17
C PRO A 120 31.24 14.59 19.17
N TYR A 121 30.88 13.32 18.99
CA TYR A 121 31.35 12.23 19.81
C TYR A 121 32.78 11.86 19.39
N GLN A 122 33.68 11.69 20.36
CA GLN A 122 35.03 11.18 20.10
C GLN A 122 34.92 9.75 19.55
N PRO A 123 35.68 9.37 18.51
CA PRO A 123 35.61 8.01 17.98
C PRO A 123 36.00 7.02 19.08
N LEU A 124 35.04 6.19 19.51
CA LEU A 124 35.35 5.01 20.32
C LEU A 124 36.22 4.08 19.47
N GLU A 125 37.30 3.57 20.06
CA GLU A 125 38.00 2.43 19.48
C GLU A 125 36.99 1.29 19.32
N THR A 126 36.87 0.77 18.11
CA THR A 126 35.95 -0.33 17.82
C THR A 126 36.58 -1.63 18.36
N PRO A 127 36.01 -2.28 19.39
CA PRO A 127 36.61 -3.48 19.96
C PRO A 127 36.74 -4.59 18.91
N ALA A 128 37.86 -5.31 18.91
CA ALA A 128 38.15 -6.34 17.89
C ALA A 128 37.07 -7.44 17.82
N TRP A 129 36.49 -7.83 18.96
CA TRP A 129 35.40 -8.81 19.00
C TRP A 129 34.14 -8.31 18.29
N TYR A 130 33.80 -7.02 18.45
CA TYR A 130 32.63 -6.41 17.81
C TYR A 130 32.84 -6.33 16.30
N LEU A 131 34.03 -5.92 15.88
CA LEU A 131 34.41 -5.94 14.47
C LEU A 131 34.31 -7.35 13.87
N ALA A 132 34.80 -8.37 14.58
CA ALA A 132 34.70 -9.76 14.15
C ALA A 132 33.23 -10.22 13.99
N VAL A 133 32.35 -9.84 14.91
CA VAL A 133 30.91 -10.13 14.82
C VAL A 133 30.27 -9.43 13.61
N VAL A 134 30.56 -8.14 13.40
CA VAL A 134 30.04 -7.38 12.25
C VAL A 134 30.50 -8.00 10.93
N LEU A 135 31.77 -8.38 10.83
CA LEU A 135 32.32 -9.04 9.65
C LEU A 135 31.69 -10.41 9.41
N ALA A 136 31.48 -11.22 10.47
CA ALA A 136 30.83 -12.52 10.37
C ALA A 136 29.38 -12.41 9.89
N ILE A 137 28.61 -11.47 10.44
CA ILE A 137 27.23 -11.19 10.01
C ILE A 137 27.22 -10.70 8.56
N THR A 138 28.14 -9.79 8.19
CA THR A 138 28.25 -9.29 6.82
C THR A 138 28.54 -10.43 5.84
N ALA A 139 29.50 -11.30 6.16
CA ALA A 139 29.83 -12.46 5.34
C ALA A 139 28.63 -13.43 5.20
N LEU A 140 27.89 -13.68 6.27
CA LEU A 140 26.66 -14.48 6.24
C LEU A 140 25.61 -13.85 5.31
N ILE A 141 25.33 -12.55 5.44
CA ILE A 141 24.35 -11.85 4.59
C ILE A 141 24.79 -11.88 3.13
N LEU A 142 26.07 -11.69 2.82
CA LEU A 142 26.59 -11.80 1.45
C LEU A 142 26.42 -13.21 0.90
N ALA A 143 26.75 -14.24 1.68
CA ALA A 143 26.60 -15.64 1.27
C ALA A 143 25.12 -15.98 0.99
N LEU A 144 24.21 -15.60 1.89
CA LEU A 144 22.77 -15.81 1.70
C LEU A 144 22.22 -15.00 0.52
N SER A 145 22.75 -13.80 0.28
CA SER A 145 22.33 -12.91 -0.81
C SER A 145 22.66 -13.42 -2.21
N TYR A 146 23.51 -14.44 -2.34
CA TYR A 146 23.85 -15.05 -3.64
C TYR A 146 22.58 -15.51 -4.41
N ARG A 147 21.64 -16.20 -3.74
CA ARG A 147 20.42 -16.71 -4.38
C ARG A 147 19.46 -15.58 -4.79
N PRO A 148 19.09 -14.63 -3.92
CA PRO A 148 18.33 -13.44 -4.31
C PRO A 148 18.98 -12.63 -5.43
N ALA A 149 20.29 -12.38 -5.37
CA ALA A 149 21.01 -11.61 -6.38
C ALA A 149 20.99 -12.31 -7.75
N ARG A 150 21.27 -13.63 -7.77
CA ARG A 150 21.16 -14.43 -9.00
C ARG A 150 19.74 -14.40 -9.57
N ASN A 151 18.73 -14.46 -8.71
CA ASN A 151 17.33 -14.31 -9.12
C ASN A 151 17.04 -12.93 -9.71
N LEU A 152 17.52 -11.84 -9.10
CA LEU A 152 17.36 -10.47 -9.61
C LEU A 152 18.03 -10.28 -10.97
N LEU A 153 19.13 -10.99 -11.26
CA LEU A 153 19.79 -10.95 -12.57
C LEU A 153 19.15 -11.90 -13.59
N SER A 154 18.42 -12.93 -13.15
CA SER A 154 17.76 -13.89 -14.04
C SER A 154 16.69 -13.22 -14.91
N ARG A 155 16.27 -13.86 -16.02
CA ARG A 155 15.17 -13.37 -16.87
C ARG A 155 13.78 -13.51 -16.21
N ARG A 156 13.58 -14.56 -15.39
CA ARG A 156 12.34 -14.85 -14.68
C ARG A 156 12.50 -14.59 -13.19
N GLN A 157 12.41 -13.31 -12.82
CA GLN A 157 12.53 -12.89 -11.42
C GLN A 157 11.34 -13.38 -10.59
N LEU A 158 11.64 -14.04 -9.48
CA LEU A 158 10.72 -14.22 -8.38
C LEU A 158 10.82 -12.99 -7.48
N MET A 159 9.71 -12.30 -7.25
CA MET A 159 9.62 -11.14 -6.36
C MET A 159 8.68 -11.45 -5.20
N ASN A 160 8.93 -10.81 -4.05
CA ASN A 160 8.27 -11.11 -2.78
C ASN A 160 8.45 -12.59 -2.40
N TYR A 161 9.68 -13.09 -2.55
CA TYR A 161 10.04 -14.49 -2.36
C TYR A 161 11.23 -14.62 -1.42
N SER A 162 11.19 -15.63 -0.55
CA SER A 162 12.28 -15.99 0.35
C SER A 162 13.01 -17.24 -0.14
N PHE A 163 14.33 -17.26 -0.02
CA PHE A 163 15.20 -18.33 -0.55
C PHE A 163 15.73 -19.25 0.55
N ASP A 164 15.29 -19.04 1.79
CA ASP A 164 15.70 -19.77 2.98
C ASP A 164 14.53 -19.89 3.98
N PRO A 165 14.48 -20.93 4.84
CA PRO A 165 13.37 -21.13 5.78
C PRO A 165 13.26 -20.08 6.89
N PHE A 166 14.32 -19.33 7.15
CA PHE A 166 14.38 -18.33 8.22
C PHE A 166 13.98 -16.93 7.74
N HIS A 167 13.76 -16.76 6.43
CA HIS A 167 13.36 -15.52 5.79
C HIS A 167 14.34 -14.37 6.05
N ILE A 168 15.63 -14.66 6.12
CA ILE A 168 16.67 -13.66 6.45
C ILE A 168 16.93 -12.73 5.27
N VAL A 169 17.02 -13.28 4.04
CA VAL A 169 17.17 -12.50 2.82
C VAL A 169 16.18 -12.95 1.75
N GLY A 170 15.65 -11.98 1.02
CA GLY A 170 14.65 -12.22 0.00
C GLY A 170 14.63 -11.13 -1.05
N THR A 171 13.80 -11.32 -2.06
CA THR A 171 13.49 -10.28 -3.03
C THR A 171 12.16 -9.66 -2.66
N TYR A 172 12.10 -8.34 -2.59
CA TYR A 172 10.88 -7.61 -2.25
C TYR A 172 10.66 -6.47 -3.23
N GLY A 173 9.42 -6.25 -3.63
CA GLY A 173 9.05 -5.18 -4.54
C GLY A 173 7.56 -4.90 -4.47
N ALA A 174 7.21 -3.62 -4.60
CA ALA A 174 5.83 -3.17 -4.57
C ALA A 174 5.46 -2.54 -5.92
N PHE A 175 4.17 -2.68 -6.28
CA PHE A 175 3.57 -2.00 -7.44
C PHE A 175 4.24 -2.31 -8.78
N GLY A 176 4.68 -3.55 -8.99
CA GLY A 176 5.18 -4.01 -10.29
C GLY A 176 4.14 -3.90 -11.41
N SER A 177 2.87 -4.12 -11.07
CA SER A 177 1.72 -3.95 -11.95
C SER A 177 0.74 -2.95 -11.35
N ILE A 178 0.10 -2.17 -12.22
CA ILE A 178 -0.82 -1.09 -11.83
C ILE A 178 -2.19 -1.34 -12.41
N THR A 179 -3.21 -1.39 -11.53
CA THR A 179 -4.60 -1.43 -11.95
C THR A 179 -4.97 -0.09 -12.62
N LYS A 180 -5.74 -0.16 -13.71
CA LYS A 180 -6.16 1.02 -14.50
C LYS A 180 -7.54 1.53 -14.12
N GLU A 181 -8.34 0.67 -13.50
CA GLU A 181 -9.67 0.93 -13.00
C GLU A 181 -9.71 0.60 -11.52
N ARG A 182 -10.50 1.34 -10.76
CA ARG A 182 -10.66 1.08 -9.33
C ARG A 182 -11.99 0.40 -9.09
N TYR A 183 -11.96 -0.90 -8.85
CA TYR A 183 -13.13 -1.59 -8.34
C TYR A 183 -13.13 -1.59 -6.81
N GLU A 184 -14.32 -1.56 -6.23
CA GLU A 184 -14.54 -1.64 -4.78
C GLU A 184 -15.65 -2.64 -4.46
N VAL A 185 -15.39 -3.46 -3.44
CA VAL A 185 -16.42 -4.31 -2.85
C VAL A 185 -17.09 -3.55 -1.71
N VAL A 186 -18.41 -3.41 -1.80
CA VAL A 186 -19.27 -2.75 -0.81
C VAL A 186 -20.12 -3.81 -0.14
N ILE A 187 -20.04 -3.93 1.19
CA ILE A 187 -20.83 -4.90 1.94
C ILE A 187 -22.06 -4.20 2.50
N GLU A 188 -23.22 -4.80 2.29
CA GLU A 188 -24.51 -4.29 2.78
C GLU A 188 -25.24 -5.35 3.59
N GLY A 189 -26.03 -4.90 4.57
CA GLY A 189 -26.98 -5.76 5.28
C GLY A 189 -28.41 -5.25 5.20
N THR A 190 -29.35 -6.09 5.63
CA THR A 190 -30.74 -5.69 5.88
C THR A 190 -31.34 -6.50 7.04
N GLU A 191 -32.23 -5.90 7.80
CA GLU A 191 -33.04 -6.57 8.85
C GLU A 191 -34.36 -7.13 8.30
N ASP A 192 -34.67 -6.89 7.02
CA ASP A 192 -35.91 -7.35 6.38
C ASP A 192 -36.03 -8.88 6.45
N ALA A 193 -37.22 -9.38 6.81
CA ALA A 193 -37.48 -10.80 6.93
C ALA A 193 -37.53 -11.51 5.56
N VAL A 194 -37.97 -10.81 4.52
CA VAL A 194 -38.13 -11.31 3.14
C VAL A 194 -37.57 -10.26 2.19
N LEU A 195 -36.76 -10.71 1.22
CA LEU A 195 -36.19 -9.83 0.21
C LEU A 195 -37.25 -9.49 -0.84
N THR A 196 -37.46 -8.19 -1.05
CA THR A 196 -38.33 -7.64 -2.10
C THR A 196 -37.57 -6.59 -2.90
N PRO A 197 -38.06 -6.14 -4.06
CA PRO A 197 -37.46 -5.02 -4.79
C PRO A 197 -37.40 -3.71 -3.98
N GLN A 198 -38.18 -3.59 -2.90
CA GLN A 198 -38.22 -2.42 -2.01
C GLN A 198 -37.34 -2.58 -0.76
N THR A 199 -36.66 -3.72 -0.59
CA THR A 199 -35.80 -3.97 0.56
C THR A 199 -34.73 -2.91 0.69
N LYS A 200 -34.63 -2.34 1.89
CA LYS A 200 -33.63 -1.33 2.21
C LYS A 200 -32.34 -2.01 2.64
N TRP A 201 -31.28 -1.70 1.93
CA TRP A 201 -29.92 -2.15 2.22
C TRP A 201 -29.12 -1.03 2.85
N HIS A 202 -28.28 -1.39 3.83
CA HIS A 202 -27.44 -0.45 4.54
C HIS A 202 -25.97 -0.90 4.45
N GLU A 203 -25.11 0.00 3.97
CA GLU A 203 -23.68 -0.24 3.82
C GLU A 203 -22.94 -0.27 5.16
N TYR A 204 -22.02 -1.22 5.31
CA TYR A 204 -20.99 -1.17 6.32
C TYR A 204 -19.88 -0.21 5.88
N GLU A 205 -19.52 0.75 6.73
CA GLU A 205 -18.43 1.69 6.41
C GLU A 205 -17.10 1.19 6.99
N PHE A 206 -16.07 1.17 6.16
CA PHE A 206 -14.71 0.79 6.53
C PHE A 206 -13.87 2.01 6.97
N GLN A 207 -12.77 1.80 7.69
CA GLN A 207 -12.00 2.87 8.34
C GLN A 207 -11.30 3.83 7.37
N GLY A 208 -10.71 3.32 6.31
CA GLY A 208 -9.88 4.08 5.39
C GLY A 208 -10.15 3.85 3.91
N LYS A 209 -10.63 2.65 3.49
CA LYS A 209 -10.84 2.40 2.05
C LYS A 209 -11.96 3.30 1.49
N PRO A 210 -12.01 3.57 0.18
CA PRO A 210 -13.13 4.27 -0.43
C PRO A 210 -14.48 3.58 -0.16
N GLY A 211 -15.51 4.36 0.13
CA GLY A 211 -16.84 3.89 0.50
C GLY A 211 -17.86 4.96 0.11
N ASP A 212 -18.36 5.73 1.08
CA ASP A 212 -19.16 6.92 0.81
C ASP A 212 -18.44 7.87 -0.15
N VAL A 213 -19.12 8.22 -1.24
CA VAL A 213 -18.62 9.09 -2.30
C VAL A 213 -18.30 10.51 -1.84
N ARG A 214 -18.95 10.98 -0.76
CA ARG A 214 -18.70 12.29 -0.16
C ARG A 214 -17.57 12.28 0.87
N ARG A 215 -17.11 11.10 1.29
CA ARG A 215 -16.01 11.00 2.25
C ARG A 215 -14.68 11.31 1.58
N ARG A 216 -13.99 12.33 2.08
CA ARG A 216 -12.59 12.59 1.72
C ARG A 216 -11.73 11.41 2.16
N PRO A 217 -10.84 10.85 1.30
CA PRO A 217 -9.92 9.81 1.74
C PRO A 217 -9.06 10.28 2.93
N PRO A 218 -8.88 9.48 3.98
CA PRO A 218 -8.17 9.89 5.20
C PRO A 218 -6.65 9.73 5.09
N GLN A 219 -5.91 10.45 5.93
CA GLN A 219 -4.49 10.16 6.18
C GLN A 219 -4.42 9.14 7.32
N VAL A 220 -3.91 7.95 7.03
CA VAL A 220 -3.85 6.83 8.00
C VAL A 220 -2.46 6.27 8.18
N ALA A 221 -1.58 6.37 7.17
CA ALA A 221 -0.19 5.97 7.30
C ALA A 221 0.49 6.81 8.41
N PRO A 222 1.30 6.20 9.30
CA PRO A 222 1.90 4.86 9.16
C PRO A 222 1.01 3.68 9.56
N TYR A 223 -0.16 3.90 10.18
CA TYR A 223 -1.04 2.81 10.61
C TYR A 223 -1.56 2.00 9.40
N HIS A 224 -1.86 0.72 9.64
CA HIS A 224 -2.30 -0.22 8.61
C HIS A 224 -3.64 -0.86 8.98
N TYR A 225 -4.73 -0.32 8.43
CA TYR A 225 -6.03 -0.98 8.48
C TYR A 225 -6.01 -2.23 7.61
N ARG A 226 -5.66 -3.37 8.23
CA ARG A 226 -5.42 -4.63 7.52
C ARG A 226 -6.65 -5.11 6.75
N LEU A 227 -7.84 -4.98 7.34
CA LEU A 227 -9.10 -5.38 6.69
C LEU A 227 -9.38 -4.51 5.46
N ASP A 228 -9.33 -3.19 5.58
CA ASP A 228 -9.47 -2.25 4.46
C ASP A 228 -8.49 -2.53 3.31
N TRP A 229 -7.23 -2.81 3.65
CA TRP A 229 -6.22 -3.15 2.66
C TRP A 229 -6.53 -4.50 1.98
N LEU A 230 -7.02 -5.48 2.73
CA LEU A 230 -7.47 -6.76 2.16
C LEU A 230 -8.68 -6.59 1.23
N MET A 231 -9.59 -5.66 1.53
CA MET A 231 -10.72 -5.34 0.65
C MET A 231 -10.28 -4.79 -0.71
N TRP A 232 -9.17 -4.03 -0.77
CA TRP A 232 -8.59 -3.61 -2.05
C TRP A 232 -8.14 -4.81 -2.89
N PHE A 233 -7.50 -5.81 -2.27
CA PHE A 233 -7.17 -7.05 -2.97
C PHE A 233 -8.42 -7.86 -3.35
N ALA A 234 -9.45 -7.88 -2.49
CA ALA A 234 -10.71 -8.57 -2.77
C ALA A 234 -11.35 -8.07 -4.07
N ALA A 235 -11.26 -6.77 -4.35
CA ALA A 235 -11.80 -6.20 -5.56
C ALA A 235 -11.03 -6.58 -6.85
N LEU A 236 -9.84 -7.18 -6.75
CA LEU A 236 -9.03 -7.58 -7.90
C LEU A 236 -9.33 -9.02 -8.38
N SER A 237 -10.08 -9.81 -7.61
CA SER A 237 -10.37 -11.21 -7.97
C SER A 237 -11.68 -11.73 -7.37
N SER A 238 -12.08 -12.95 -7.76
CA SER A 238 -13.28 -13.59 -7.24
C SER A 238 -13.21 -13.84 -5.72
N PRO A 239 -14.33 -13.78 -4.97
CA PRO A 239 -14.34 -14.06 -3.53
C PRO A 239 -13.80 -15.45 -3.19
N MET A 240 -13.87 -16.41 -4.13
CA MET A 240 -13.37 -17.77 -3.94
C MET A 240 -11.85 -17.85 -3.70
N TYR A 241 -11.09 -16.84 -4.16
CA TYR A 241 -9.64 -16.77 -3.94
C TYR A 241 -9.26 -16.12 -2.60
N HIS A 242 -10.26 -15.74 -1.79
CA HIS A 242 -10.07 -15.04 -0.54
C HIS A 242 -10.75 -15.79 0.60
N GLU A 243 -10.04 -16.76 1.18
CA GLU A 243 -10.54 -17.66 2.24
C GLU A 243 -11.14 -16.92 3.46
N TRP A 244 -10.72 -15.67 3.70
CA TRP A 244 -11.21 -14.84 4.81
C TRP A 244 -12.53 -14.10 4.51
N PHE A 245 -12.90 -13.91 3.24
CA PHE A 245 -14.00 -13.03 2.85
C PHE A 245 -15.37 -13.62 3.21
N VAL A 246 -15.58 -14.90 2.93
CA VAL A 246 -16.83 -15.59 3.27
C VAL A 246 -17.02 -15.71 4.80
N PRO A 247 -16.00 -16.08 5.60
CA PRO A 247 -16.04 -15.96 7.06
C PRO A 247 -16.34 -14.54 7.57
N LEU A 248 -15.84 -13.49 6.92
CA LEU A 248 -16.20 -12.11 7.26
C LEU A 248 -17.71 -11.88 7.12
N LEU A 249 -18.33 -12.28 6.00
CA LEU A 249 -19.78 -12.11 5.81
C LEU A 249 -20.60 -12.87 6.86
N ARG A 250 -20.18 -14.10 7.20
CA ARG A 250 -20.78 -14.86 8.29
C ARG A 250 -20.68 -14.11 9.62
N LYS A 251 -19.51 -13.55 9.93
CA LYS A 251 -19.29 -12.80 11.17
C LYS A 251 -20.11 -11.52 11.26
N LEU A 252 -20.37 -10.86 10.13
CA LEU A 252 -21.28 -9.72 10.06
C LEU A 252 -22.74 -10.15 10.30
N LEU A 253 -23.18 -11.28 9.73
CA LEU A 253 -24.48 -11.88 10.02
C LEU A 253 -24.66 -12.29 11.49
N GLU A 254 -23.56 -12.70 12.16
CA GLU A 254 -23.54 -13.02 13.59
C GLU A 254 -23.45 -11.75 14.48
N ALA A 255 -23.28 -10.55 13.90
CA ALA A 255 -22.95 -9.32 14.62
C ALA A 255 -21.75 -9.47 15.58
N ASP A 256 -20.69 -10.15 15.12
CA ASP A 256 -19.51 -10.40 15.91
C ASP A 256 -18.81 -9.10 16.33
N ARG A 257 -18.73 -8.85 17.65
CA ARG A 257 -18.21 -7.59 18.20
C ARG A 257 -16.77 -7.31 17.81
N ALA A 258 -15.93 -8.33 17.62
CA ALA A 258 -14.54 -8.13 17.25
C ALA A 258 -14.43 -7.66 15.79
N VAL A 259 -15.23 -8.26 14.90
CA VAL A 259 -15.30 -7.85 13.48
C VAL A 259 -15.92 -6.46 13.34
N LEU A 260 -17.02 -6.18 14.03
CA LEU A 260 -17.67 -4.86 13.96
C LEU A 260 -16.74 -3.71 14.40
N ARG A 261 -15.82 -3.96 15.34
CA ARG A 261 -14.79 -2.98 15.76
C ARG A 261 -13.74 -2.66 14.69
N LEU A 262 -13.60 -3.52 13.68
CA LEU A 262 -12.70 -3.26 12.55
C LEU A 262 -13.33 -2.27 11.53
N LEU A 263 -14.64 -2.04 11.61
CA LEU A 263 -15.38 -1.14 10.75
C LEU A 263 -15.48 0.25 11.37
N ALA A 264 -15.61 1.28 10.54
CA ALA A 264 -15.89 2.64 11.00
C ALA A 264 -17.34 2.78 11.48
N ARG A 265 -18.27 2.13 10.77
CA ARG A 265 -19.69 2.20 11.08
C ARG A 265 -20.37 0.87 10.82
N ASP A 266 -21.08 0.41 11.84
CA ASP A 266 -22.09 -0.63 11.74
C ASP A 266 -23.48 0.03 11.65
N PRO A 267 -24.22 -0.17 10.54
CA PRO A 267 -25.55 0.41 10.38
C PRO A 267 -26.62 -0.23 11.30
N PHE A 268 -26.34 -1.37 11.94
CA PHE A 268 -27.31 -2.10 12.77
C PHE A 268 -27.12 -1.90 14.28
N ALA A 269 -26.11 -1.12 14.70
CA ALA A 269 -25.78 -0.85 16.10
C ALA A 269 -25.59 -2.12 16.94
N GLY A 270 -24.88 -3.11 16.38
CA GLY A 270 -24.56 -4.39 17.01
C GLY A 270 -25.67 -5.44 16.92
N ARG A 271 -26.77 -5.17 16.20
CA ARG A 271 -27.83 -6.15 15.95
C ARG A 271 -27.51 -6.99 14.70
N PRO A 272 -27.77 -8.30 14.72
CA PRO A 272 -27.50 -9.16 13.57
C PRO A 272 -28.48 -8.87 12.42
N PRO A 273 -28.00 -8.54 11.21
CA PRO A 273 -28.87 -8.44 10.05
C PRO A 273 -29.40 -9.83 9.66
N ARG A 274 -30.52 -9.85 8.93
CA ARG A 274 -31.11 -11.08 8.39
C ARG A 274 -30.38 -11.55 7.14
N PHE A 275 -30.01 -10.61 6.28
CA PHE A 275 -29.25 -10.86 5.07
C PHE A 275 -28.05 -9.93 4.97
N VAL A 276 -26.99 -10.44 4.36
CA VAL A 276 -25.81 -9.68 3.95
C VAL A 276 -25.55 -9.97 2.48
N ARG A 277 -25.14 -8.96 1.72
CA ARG A 277 -24.65 -9.10 0.34
C ARG A 277 -23.38 -8.29 0.16
N ALA A 278 -22.66 -8.58 -0.92
CA ALA A 278 -21.52 -7.77 -1.34
C ALA A 278 -21.73 -7.34 -2.80
N LEU A 279 -21.60 -6.05 -3.06
CA LEU A 279 -21.74 -5.45 -4.37
C LEU A 279 -20.39 -5.03 -4.92
N PHE A 280 -20.28 -5.05 -6.24
CA PHE A 280 -19.09 -4.66 -6.98
C PHE A 280 -19.33 -3.34 -7.70
N TYR A 281 -18.55 -2.32 -7.34
CA TYR A 281 -18.67 -0.98 -7.89
C TYR A 281 -17.40 -0.57 -8.61
N LEU A 282 -17.56 0.12 -9.74
CA LEU A 282 -16.48 0.88 -10.35
C LEU A 282 -16.44 2.26 -9.70
N TYR A 283 -15.28 2.64 -9.18
CA TYR A 283 -14.99 3.95 -8.60
C TYR A 283 -14.02 4.72 -9.49
N ARG A 284 -14.18 6.05 -9.50
CA ARG A 284 -13.18 7.01 -9.98
C ARG A 284 -13.23 8.27 -9.15
N PHE A 285 -12.17 9.05 -9.13
CA PHE A 285 -12.21 10.39 -8.57
C PHE A 285 -13.14 11.29 -9.40
N THR A 286 -13.91 12.13 -8.72
CA THR A 286 -14.75 13.17 -9.36
C THR A 286 -13.89 14.21 -10.04
N THR A 287 -14.25 14.67 -11.22
CA THR A 287 -13.64 15.83 -11.89
C THR A 287 -13.76 17.10 -11.03
N PRO A 288 -12.95 18.15 -11.26
CA PRO A 288 -13.08 19.40 -10.51
C PRO A 288 -14.47 20.02 -10.65
N LYS A 289 -15.13 19.83 -11.80
CA LYS A 289 -16.50 20.27 -12.04
C LYS A 289 -17.49 19.48 -11.17
N GLU A 290 -17.47 18.15 -11.26
CA GLU A 290 -18.34 17.27 -10.45
C GLU A 290 -18.14 17.51 -8.94
N ARG A 291 -16.90 17.67 -8.48
CA ARG A 291 -16.59 17.95 -7.07
C ARG A 291 -17.15 19.30 -6.61
N ARG A 292 -17.09 20.34 -7.46
CA ARG A 292 -17.70 21.65 -7.16
C ARG A 292 -19.22 21.59 -7.10
N GLU A 293 -19.85 20.81 -7.96
CA GLU A 293 -21.31 20.70 -8.06
C GLU A 293 -21.93 19.82 -6.96
N THR A 294 -21.26 18.71 -6.61
CA THR A 294 -21.84 17.67 -5.74
C THR A 294 -21.22 17.59 -4.36
N GLY A 295 -20.02 18.18 -4.18
CA GLY A 295 -19.17 17.99 -3.01
C GLY A 295 -18.53 16.61 -2.90
N ALA A 296 -18.79 15.68 -3.84
CA ALA A 296 -18.28 14.32 -3.78
C ALA A 296 -16.80 14.24 -4.21
N TRP A 297 -16.05 13.36 -3.55
CA TRP A 297 -14.67 13.02 -3.89
C TRP A 297 -14.58 11.88 -4.89
N TRP A 298 -15.57 10.98 -4.83
CA TRP A 298 -15.67 9.83 -5.70
C TRP A 298 -16.94 9.88 -6.53
N TRP A 299 -16.88 9.29 -7.69
CA TRP A 299 -18.03 8.85 -8.45
C TRP A 299 -18.01 7.32 -8.43
N ARG A 300 -19.18 6.68 -8.36
CA ARG A 300 -19.29 5.22 -8.41
C ARG A 300 -20.45 4.76 -9.27
N GLU A 301 -20.30 3.61 -9.90
CA GLU A 301 -21.32 2.90 -10.68
C GLU A 301 -21.38 1.44 -10.26
N LEU A 302 -22.59 0.92 -10.10
CA LEU A 302 -22.81 -0.49 -9.76
C LEU A 302 -22.52 -1.33 -11.01
N VAL A 303 -21.57 -2.25 -10.88
CA VAL A 303 -21.19 -3.17 -11.96
C VAL A 303 -21.95 -4.48 -11.84
N GLY A 304 -22.18 -4.96 -10.61
CA GLY A 304 -22.94 -6.16 -10.34
C GLY A 304 -22.77 -6.67 -8.91
N ASP A 305 -23.20 -7.90 -8.67
CA ASP A 305 -23.04 -8.57 -7.38
C ASP A 305 -21.65 -9.21 -7.28
N TYR A 306 -20.98 -8.99 -6.15
CA TYR A 306 -19.76 -9.71 -5.78
C TYR A 306 -20.12 -11.01 -5.03
N VAL A 307 -21.09 -10.93 -4.11
CA VAL A 307 -21.73 -12.08 -3.46
C VAL A 307 -23.22 -11.79 -3.35
N PRO A 308 -24.11 -12.70 -3.80
CA PRO A 308 -25.55 -12.51 -3.71
C PRO A 308 -26.02 -12.47 -2.24
N PRO A 309 -27.26 -12.05 -1.97
CA PRO A 309 -27.81 -12.08 -0.62
C PRO A 309 -27.72 -13.45 0.04
N ILE A 310 -27.05 -13.51 1.19
CA ILE A 310 -26.92 -14.70 2.03
C ILE A 310 -27.39 -14.43 3.45
N GLN A 311 -27.69 -15.51 4.18
CA GLN A 311 -28.18 -15.49 5.55
C GLN A 311 -27.48 -16.60 6.35
N LEU A 312 -27.60 -16.59 7.68
CA LEU A 312 -26.88 -17.56 8.54
C LEU A 312 -27.13 -19.03 8.17
N ARG A 313 -28.34 -19.39 7.74
CA ARG A 313 -28.67 -20.76 7.32
C ARG A 313 -27.94 -21.20 6.05
N THR A 314 -27.41 -20.28 5.25
CA THR A 314 -26.61 -20.60 4.04
C THR A 314 -25.26 -21.24 4.40
N PHE A 315 -24.82 -21.14 5.66
CA PHE A 315 -23.56 -21.70 6.15
C PHE A 315 -23.72 -23.04 6.89
N ARG A 316 -24.93 -23.59 6.95
CA ARG A 316 -25.23 -24.89 7.56
C ARG A 316 -25.27 -25.95 6.47
#